data_AF-A0A7V9L2W2-F1
#
_entry.id   AF-A0A7V9L2W2-F1
#
_cell.length_a   1.000
_cell.length_b   1.000
_cell.length_c   1.000
_cell.angle_alpha   90.00
_cell.angle_beta   90.00
_cell.angle_gamma   90.00
#
_symmetry.space_group_name_H-M   'P 1'
#
loop_
_entity.id
_entity.type
_entity.pdbx_description
1 polymer ?
#
loop_
_entity_poly.entity_id
_entity_poly.type
_entity_poly.pdbx_seq_one_letter_code
_entity_poly.pdbx_strand_id
1 'polypeptide(L)'
;MARYERDDEFWDITKDGLTITITTGKIGEAGTTTVEQLATAAMVSTRWNVLQNQQTRAGFKIYKPPVEAALPTEASLPPPPIMFDARNPELERAIEQDPEGDAAYEVYGDWLQSQGDPRGRLIGLEVAARGKPFGDKHHVAVDRLAANNQEYLLGSFAKRARGHSLLLHWGFVRAIELISGRLARPLAKALALPGSRFVTRIHIDAEGDDAKHDAVAKDLADAIMVIGTKSPPTLRHLVIGGDTKLESLDPLVACLPQLRTFGLINVQDRQLSVSPACLGPLVRSPWPRLETLSLELLAGSCKLDHLMPLLIRSDLPKLVELSFRTTFDDSLAKALASSPLAAQIERLTFEAPGGEHTTGRPIGDALAAVLVGHRDRFPKLRELGIPHNRLSPAALASLQMFGKVRDADGQARYEHSSE
;
A
#
# COMPACT_ATOMS: atom_id res chain seq x y z
N MET A 1 4.55 35.97 23.15
CA MET A 1 5.23 36.66 24.27
C MET A 1 5.32 35.70 25.43
N ALA A 2 6.47 35.63 26.11
CA ALA A 2 6.60 34.87 27.36
C ALA A 2 7.13 35.82 28.44
N ARG A 3 6.46 35.83 29.59
CA ARG A 3 6.84 36.60 30.77
C ARG A 3 7.40 35.69 31.83
N TYR A 4 8.51 36.09 32.44
CA TYR A 4 9.10 35.42 33.58
C TYR A 4 9.25 36.41 34.72
N GLU A 5 9.09 35.95 35.95
CA GLU A 5 9.18 36.79 37.15
C GLU A 5 10.04 36.11 38.22
N ARG A 6 10.75 36.92 38.99
CA ARG A 6 11.55 36.52 40.15
C ARG A 6 11.55 37.68 41.14
N ASP A 7 11.06 37.42 42.35
CA ASP A 7 10.95 38.44 43.41
C ASP A 7 10.17 39.69 42.93
N ASP A 8 10.79 40.87 42.90
CA ASP A 8 10.19 42.12 42.39
C ASP A 8 10.58 42.42 40.92
N GLU A 9 11.22 41.49 40.21
CA GLU A 9 11.72 41.65 38.84
C GLU A 9 10.89 40.86 37.81
N PHE A 10 10.78 41.41 36.60
CA PHE A 10 10.24 40.71 35.43
C PHE A 10 11.23 40.68 34.27
N TRP A 11 11.07 39.65 33.45
CA TRP A 11 11.79 39.42 32.21
C TRP A 11 10.80 38.97 31.14
N ASP A 12 10.53 39.84 30.19
CA ASP A 12 9.67 39.60 29.03
C ASP A 12 10.51 39.31 27.80
N ILE A 13 10.11 38.30 27.03
CA ILE A 13 10.73 38.00 25.74
C ILE A 13 9.67 37.79 24.65
N THR A 14 9.91 38.39 23.49
CA THR A 14 9.08 38.29 22.28
C THR A 14 9.94 38.03 21.06
N LYS A 15 9.41 37.22 20.14
CA LYS A 15 10.05 36.92 18.87
C LYS A 15 9.12 37.40 17.77
N ASP A 16 9.68 38.14 16.82
CA ASP A 16 8.97 38.59 15.63
C ASP A 16 9.91 38.50 14.43
N GLY A 17 9.61 37.59 13.51
CA GLY A 17 10.46 37.27 12.37
C GLY A 17 11.91 36.93 12.77
N LEU A 18 12.82 37.86 12.44
CA LEU A 18 14.26 37.75 12.68
C LEU A 18 14.73 38.46 13.96
N THR A 19 13.81 39.00 14.75
CA THR A 19 14.11 39.87 15.89
C THR A 19 13.64 39.24 17.19
N ILE A 20 14.47 39.35 18.23
CA ILE A 20 14.14 39.03 19.62
C ILE A 20 14.12 40.33 20.41
N THR A 21 13.01 40.62 21.06
CA THR A 21 12.89 41.78 21.95
C THR A 21 12.77 41.29 23.38
N ILE A 22 13.67 41.75 24.22
CA ILE A 22 13.77 41.42 25.64
C ILE A 22 13.47 42.68 26.44
N THR A 23 12.54 42.64 27.39
CA THR A 23 12.26 43.76 28.29
C THR A 23 12.44 43.31 29.73
N THR A 24 13.23 44.04 30.51
CA THR A 24 13.56 43.68 31.90
C THR A 24 13.33 44.86 32.82
N GLY A 25 12.77 44.64 34.00
CA GLY A 25 12.56 45.73 34.95
C GLY A 25 11.91 45.24 36.24
N LYS A 26 11.53 46.17 37.11
CA LYS A 26 10.73 45.85 38.28
C LYS A 26 9.27 45.69 37.92
N ILE A 27 8.56 44.77 38.59
CA ILE A 27 7.14 44.54 38.38
C ILE A 27 6.38 45.85 38.68
N GLY A 28 5.64 46.35 37.69
CA GLY A 28 4.91 47.62 37.77
C GLY A 28 5.62 48.81 37.09
N GLU A 29 6.88 48.66 36.67
CA GLU A 29 7.60 49.66 35.89
C GLU A 29 7.64 49.30 34.39
N ALA A 30 7.96 50.27 33.54
CA ALA A 30 8.08 50.06 32.09
C ALA A 30 9.25 49.12 31.71
N GLY A 31 10.29 49.04 32.55
CA GLY A 31 11.50 48.28 32.28
C GLY A 31 12.39 48.90 31.18
N THR A 32 13.48 48.21 30.89
CA THR A 32 14.42 48.54 29.82
C THR A 32 14.33 47.48 28.73
N THR A 33 14.20 47.91 27.48
CA THR A 33 14.06 47.02 26.32
C THR A 33 15.36 46.92 25.54
N THR A 34 15.77 45.70 25.23
CA THR A 34 16.87 45.38 24.32
C THR A 34 16.32 44.61 23.12
N VAL A 35 16.71 45.03 21.92
CA VAL A 35 16.31 44.40 20.66
C VAL A 35 17.54 43.75 20.02
N GLU A 36 17.46 42.45 19.75
CA GLU A 36 18.51 41.66 19.09
C GLU A 36 17.98 41.18 17.74
N GLN A 37 18.60 41.63 16.64
CA GLN A 37 18.27 41.17 15.28
C GLN A 37 19.26 40.08 14.84
N LEU A 38 18.75 38.99 14.28
CA LEU A 38 19.52 37.80 13.91
C LEU A 38 19.43 37.52 12.40
N ALA A 39 20.45 36.89 11.85
CA ALA A 39 20.54 36.67 10.40
C ALA A 39 19.51 35.68 9.85
N THR A 40 19.05 34.72 10.67
CA THR A 40 18.15 33.65 10.23
C THR A 40 17.15 33.23 11.31
N ALA A 41 16.00 32.69 10.89
CA ALA A 41 14.96 32.19 11.80
C ALA A 41 15.44 31.00 12.67
N ALA A 42 16.38 30.20 12.16
CA ALA A 42 17.00 29.12 12.92
C ALA A 42 17.82 29.67 14.10
N MET A 43 18.61 30.73 13.86
CA MET A 43 19.36 31.40 14.92
C MET A 43 18.43 32.04 15.96
N VAL A 44 17.30 32.63 15.55
CA VAL A 44 16.27 33.15 16.48
C VAL A 44 15.76 32.06 17.41
N SER A 45 15.42 30.90 16.87
CA SER A 45 14.89 29.79 17.68
C SER A 45 15.93 29.24 18.67
N THR A 46 17.19 29.09 18.23
CA THR A 46 18.29 28.67 19.11
C THR A 46 18.55 29.69 20.21
N ARG A 47 18.66 30.97 19.84
CA ARG A 47 18.91 32.07 20.77
C ARG A 47 17.78 32.24 21.79
N TRP A 48 16.54 32.13 21.34
CA TRP A 48 15.34 32.13 22.19
C TRP A 48 15.42 31.06 23.28
N ASN A 49 15.71 29.81 22.91
CA ASN A 49 15.80 28.69 23.86
C ASN A 49 16.95 28.89 24.86
N VAL A 50 18.09 29.40 24.40
CA VAL A 50 19.23 29.72 25.27
C VAL A 50 18.85 30.76 26.32
N LEU A 51 18.19 31.85 25.92
CA LEU A 51 17.78 32.92 26.82
C LEU A 51 16.75 32.42 27.85
N GLN A 52 15.74 31.65 27.43
CA GLN A 52 14.77 31.07 28.37
C GLN A 52 15.43 30.12 29.38
N ASN A 53 16.37 29.30 28.93
CA ASN A 53 17.12 28.39 29.82
C ASN A 53 18.03 29.16 30.78
N GLN A 54 18.68 30.22 30.32
CA GLN A 54 19.50 31.10 31.17
C GLN A 54 18.65 31.74 32.26
N GLN A 55 17.47 32.28 31.92
CA GLN A 55 16.60 32.90 32.91
C GLN A 55 16.01 31.89 33.89
N THR A 56 15.59 30.73 33.40
CA THR A 56 15.10 29.64 34.27
C THR A 56 16.19 29.20 35.26
N ARG A 57 17.45 29.09 34.82
CA ARG A 57 18.60 28.78 35.70
C ARG A 57 18.91 29.90 36.68
N ALA A 58 18.63 31.15 36.32
CA ALA A 58 18.75 32.31 37.21
C ALA A 58 17.60 32.39 38.24
N GLY A 59 16.65 31.44 38.25
CA GLY A 59 15.56 31.37 39.21
C GLY A 59 14.28 32.09 38.79
N PHE A 60 14.23 32.64 37.58
CA PHE A 60 13.00 33.20 37.02
C PHE A 60 11.98 32.10 36.71
N LYS A 61 10.73 32.33 37.11
CA LYS A 61 9.62 31.41 36.87
C LYS A 61 8.70 31.99 35.82
N ILE A 62 8.17 31.13 34.94
CA ILE A 62 7.21 31.59 33.93
C ILE A 62 5.96 32.13 34.62
N TYR A 63 5.65 33.41 34.37
CA TYR A 63 4.44 34.03 34.86
C TYR A 63 3.27 33.57 34.01
N LYS A 64 2.31 32.93 34.67
CA LYS A 64 0.99 32.69 34.10
C LYS A 64 0.10 33.74 34.73
N PRO A 65 -0.37 34.76 33.98
CA PRO A 65 -1.34 35.69 34.54
C PRO A 65 -2.48 34.88 35.16
N PRO A 66 -2.96 35.25 36.36
CA PRO A 66 -4.21 34.71 36.87
C PRO A 66 -5.21 34.84 35.73
N VAL A 67 -5.82 33.73 35.33
CA VAL A 67 -6.82 33.75 34.28
C VAL A 67 -7.96 34.59 34.84
N GLU A 68 -7.93 35.89 34.54
CA GLU A 68 -9.00 36.82 34.80
C GLU A 68 -10.23 36.16 34.21
N ALA A 69 -11.25 35.96 35.04
CA ALA A 69 -12.43 35.16 34.69
C ALA A 69 -13.10 35.79 33.47
N ALA A 70 -12.66 35.34 32.30
CA ALA A 70 -13.14 35.85 31.03
C ALA A 70 -14.64 35.55 30.99
N LEU A 71 -15.43 36.60 30.76
CA LEU A 71 -16.82 36.45 30.36
C LEU A 71 -16.88 35.40 29.24
N PRO A 72 -17.84 34.46 29.25
CA PRO A 72 -17.86 33.34 28.33
C PRO A 72 -18.05 33.84 26.90
N THR A 73 -16.94 34.05 26.20
CA THR A 73 -16.91 34.09 24.74
C THR A 73 -17.40 32.74 24.22
N GLU A 74 -18.23 32.74 23.17
CA GLU A 74 -18.76 31.56 22.46
C GLU A 74 -17.73 30.48 22.10
N ALA A 75 -16.43 30.76 22.24
CA ALA A 75 -15.32 29.82 22.06
C ALA A 75 -15.03 28.88 23.25
N SER A 76 -15.82 28.92 24.35
CA SER A 76 -15.65 28.03 25.52
C SER A 76 -16.67 26.89 25.58
N LEU A 77 -17.34 26.54 24.48
CA LEU A 77 -17.99 25.24 24.43
C LEU A 77 -16.89 24.17 24.59
N PRO A 78 -17.06 23.22 25.53
CA PRO A 78 -16.14 22.09 25.61
C PRO A 78 -16.03 21.48 24.21
N PRO A 79 -14.81 21.11 23.75
CA PRO A 79 -14.64 20.50 22.45
C PRO A 79 -15.67 19.36 22.32
N PRO A 80 -16.39 19.27 21.18
CA PRO A 80 -17.41 18.26 21.01
C PRO A 80 -16.81 16.89 21.36
N PRO A 81 -17.57 16.01 22.04
CA PRO A 81 -17.08 14.71 22.42
C PRO A 81 -16.51 14.01 21.18
N ILE A 82 -15.28 13.51 21.30
CA ILE A 82 -14.61 12.80 20.21
C ILE A 82 -15.46 11.58 19.86
N MET A 83 -16.12 11.64 18.70
CA MET A 83 -16.90 10.52 18.20
C MET A 83 -15.95 9.59 17.46
N PHE A 84 -15.58 8.49 18.13
CA PHE A 84 -14.81 7.44 17.49
C PHE A 84 -15.70 6.64 16.57
N ASP A 85 -15.21 6.45 15.34
CA ASP A 85 -15.88 5.67 14.30
C ASP A 85 -17.17 6.26 13.73
N ALA A 86 -17.16 7.56 13.46
CA ALA A 86 -18.27 8.19 12.74
C ALA A 86 -18.47 7.54 11.35
N ARG A 87 -19.73 7.36 10.94
CA ARG A 87 -20.15 6.69 9.68
C ARG A 87 -21.07 7.58 8.85
N ASN A 88 -20.82 7.69 7.55
CA ASN A 88 -21.76 8.28 6.60
C ASN A 88 -21.95 7.35 5.38
N PRO A 89 -23.00 6.50 5.35
CA PRO A 89 -23.19 5.49 4.30
C PRO A 89 -23.23 6.03 2.87
N GLU A 90 -23.64 7.28 2.66
CA GLU A 90 -23.66 7.90 1.34
C GLU A 90 -22.23 8.20 0.85
N LEU A 91 -21.40 8.83 1.71
CA LEU A 91 -20.00 9.12 1.40
C LEU A 91 -19.16 7.83 1.31
N GLU A 92 -19.44 6.84 2.16
CA GLU A 92 -18.78 5.52 2.08
C GLU A 92 -19.09 4.83 0.74
N ARG A 93 -20.33 4.93 0.22
CA ARG A 93 -20.69 4.38 -1.09
C ARG A 93 -19.95 5.06 -2.24
N ALA A 94 -19.69 6.37 -2.16
CA ALA A 94 -18.89 7.07 -3.15
C ALA A 94 -17.45 6.54 -3.19
N ILE A 95 -16.86 6.30 -2.01
CA ILE A 95 -15.54 5.67 -1.89
C ILE A 95 -15.57 4.22 -2.41
N GLU A 96 -16.61 3.45 -2.15
CA GLU A 96 -16.73 2.08 -2.65
C GLU A 96 -16.73 1.99 -4.19
N GLN A 97 -17.34 2.97 -4.86
CA GLN A 97 -17.40 3.05 -6.32
C GLN A 97 -16.03 3.33 -6.95
N ASP A 98 -15.27 4.24 -6.34
CA ASP A 98 -13.90 4.59 -6.75
C ASP A 98 -12.96 4.74 -5.55
N PRO A 99 -12.44 3.63 -5.00
CA PRO A 99 -11.64 3.69 -3.78
C PRO A 99 -10.24 4.27 -4.02
N GLU A 100 -9.82 4.43 -5.26
CA GLU A 100 -8.55 5.09 -5.60
C GLU A 100 -8.76 6.59 -5.88
N GLY A 101 -10.00 7.09 -5.84
CA GLY A 101 -10.36 8.48 -6.10
C GLY A 101 -10.27 9.37 -4.86
N ASP A 102 -9.37 10.34 -4.90
CA ASP A 102 -9.10 11.26 -3.79
C ASP A 102 -10.30 12.12 -3.37
N ALA A 103 -11.09 12.59 -4.34
CA ALA A 103 -12.17 13.55 -4.09
C ALA A 103 -13.23 13.04 -3.10
N ALA A 104 -13.55 11.74 -3.13
CA ALA A 104 -14.51 11.16 -2.20
C ALA A 104 -13.97 11.12 -0.76
N TYR A 105 -12.66 10.89 -0.60
CA TYR A 105 -12.00 10.92 0.71
C TYR A 105 -11.90 12.34 1.25
N GLU A 106 -11.65 13.35 0.40
CA GLU A 106 -11.61 14.76 0.82
C GLU A 106 -12.94 15.19 1.45
N VAL A 107 -14.05 14.94 0.76
CA VAL A 107 -15.40 15.23 1.28
C VAL A 107 -15.69 14.41 2.55
N TYR A 108 -15.30 13.13 2.57
CA TYR A 108 -15.50 12.31 3.75
C TYR A 108 -14.63 12.75 4.93
N GLY A 109 -13.41 13.24 4.67
CA GLY A 109 -12.49 13.76 5.65
C GLY A 109 -13.01 15.02 6.33
N ASP A 110 -13.55 15.97 5.57
CA ASP A 110 -14.21 17.16 6.10
C ASP A 110 -15.41 16.79 6.99
N TRP A 111 -16.22 15.83 6.52
CA TRP A 111 -17.34 15.31 7.30
C TRP A 111 -16.85 14.65 8.60
N LEU A 112 -15.88 13.74 8.55
CA LEU A 112 -15.30 13.07 9.73
C LEU A 112 -14.71 14.09 10.72
N GLN A 113 -14.04 15.12 10.22
CA GLN A 113 -13.47 16.18 11.04
C GLN A 113 -14.57 16.96 11.78
N SER A 114 -15.69 17.24 11.12
CA SER A 114 -16.86 17.88 11.76
C SER A 114 -17.46 17.02 12.89
N GLN A 115 -17.28 15.69 12.83
CA GLN A 115 -17.71 14.75 13.88
C GLN A 115 -16.65 14.58 14.98
N GLY A 116 -15.49 15.23 14.86
CA GLY A 116 -14.37 15.08 15.80
C GLY A 116 -13.58 13.77 15.63
N ASP A 117 -13.80 13.02 14.55
CA ASP A 117 -13.06 11.79 14.29
C ASP A 117 -11.62 12.12 13.83
N PRO A 118 -10.57 11.54 14.46
CA PRO A 118 -9.19 11.88 14.15
C PRO A 118 -8.79 11.54 12.70
N ARG A 119 -9.52 10.65 12.02
CA ARG A 119 -9.29 10.33 10.60
C ARG A 119 -9.55 11.53 9.70
N GLY A 120 -10.55 12.37 10.02
CA GLY A 120 -10.84 13.56 9.21
C GLY A 120 -9.67 14.53 9.14
N ARG A 121 -9.08 14.84 10.30
CA ARG A 121 -7.86 15.65 10.36
C ARG A 121 -6.67 14.98 9.67
N LEU A 122 -6.54 13.66 9.79
CA LEU A 122 -5.48 12.91 9.13
C LEU A 122 -5.59 13.00 7.61
N ILE A 123 -6.80 12.84 7.06
CA ILE A 123 -7.07 13.04 5.63
C ILE A 123 -6.69 14.46 5.21
N GLY A 124 -7.15 15.49 5.92
CA GLY A 124 -6.80 16.88 5.58
C GLY A 124 -5.29 17.15 5.58
N LEU A 125 -4.53 16.52 6.49
CA LEU A 125 -3.07 16.62 6.51
C LEU A 125 -2.42 15.86 5.34
N GLU A 126 -2.92 14.68 4.98
CA GLU A 126 -2.43 13.91 3.82
C GLU A 126 -2.69 14.68 2.51
N VAL A 127 -3.85 15.33 2.36
CA VAL A 127 -4.17 16.22 1.23
C VAL A 127 -3.16 17.37 1.16
N ALA A 128 -2.88 18.02 2.30
CA ALA A 128 -1.92 19.12 2.36
C ALA A 128 -0.46 18.69 2.06
N ALA A 129 -0.12 17.43 2.35
CA ALA A 129 1.18 16.83 2.06
C ALA A 129 1.33 16.40 0.59
N ARG A 130 0.24 16.35 -0.19
CA ARG A 130 0.27 15.93 -1.59
C ARG A 130 1.20 16.83 -2.42
N GLY A 131 2.09 16.21 -3.19
CA GLY A 131 3.09 16.91 -4.02
C GLY A 131 4.20 17.62 -3.22
N LYS A 132 4.24 17.46 -1.89
CA LYS A 132 5.35 17.94 -1.06
C LYS A 132 6.45 16.89 -0.96
N PRO A 133 7.72 17.29 -0.85
CA PRO A 133 8.82 16.37 -0.66
C PRO A 133 8.66 15.62 0.67
N PHE A 134 9.03 14.35 0.71
CA PHE A 134 8.99 13.54 1.93
C PHE A 134 9.79 14.21 3.06
N GLY A 135 9.25 14.18 4.29
CA GLY A 135 9.85 14.81 5.46
C GLY A 135 9.55 16.31 5.63
N ASP A 136 8.75 16.91 4.76
CA ASP A 136 8.22 18.25 4.99
C ASP A 136 7.32 18.31 6.24
N LYS A 137 6.98 19.52 6.68
CA LYS A 137 6.17 19.73 7.89
C LYS A 137 4.79 19.05 7.83
N HIS A 138 4.21 18.85 6.65
CA HIS A 138 2.92 18.17 6.52
C HIS A 138 3.07 16.67 6.67
N HIS A 139 4.07 16.04 6.02
CA HIS A 139 4.39 14.61 6.26
C HIS A 139 4.72 14.34 7.74
N VAL A 140 5.52 15.19 8.38
CA VAL A 140 5.81 15.08 9.83
C VAL A 140 4.54 15.23 10.69
N ALA A 141 3.58 16.07 10.27
CA ALA A 141 2.32 16.23 10.96
C ALA A 141 1.39 15.00 10.77
N VAL A 142 1.36 14.40 9.59
CA VAL A 142 0.69 13.12 9.30
C VAL A 142 1.25 12.04 10.22
N ASP A 143 2.56 11.84 10.21
CA ASP A 143 3.25 10.82 11.02
C ASP A 143 2.97 11.01 12.51
N ARG A 144 3.05 12.24 13.01
CA ARG A 144 2.78 12.56 14.41
C ARG A 144 1.32 12.27 14.78
N LEU A 145 0.37 12.67 13.94
CA LEU A 145 -1.05 12.46 14.22
C LEU A 145 -1.40 10.97 14.17
N ALA A 146 -0.89 10.24 13.19
CA ALA A 146 -1.06 8.80 13.08
C ALA A 146 -0.45 8.07 14.29
N ALA A 147 0.77 8.42 14.70
CA ALA A 147 1.42 7.84 15.88
C ALA A 147 0.63 8.08 17.18
N ASN A 148 0.10 9.30 17.35
CA ASN A 148 -0.72 9.64 18.53
C ASN A 148 -2.06 8.91 18.58
N ASN A 149 -2.57 8.44 17.43
CA ASN A 149 -3.85 7.75 17.32
C ASN A 149 -3.69 6.28 16.90
N GLN A 150 -2.49 5.71 16.98
CA GLN A 150 -2.19 4.38 16.42
C GLN A 150 -3.07 3.27 16.98
N GLU A 151 -3.40 3.30 18.27
CA GLU A 151 -4.27 2.30 18.90
C GLU A 151 -5.69 2.35 18.35
N TYR A 152 -6.20 3.56 18.08
CA TYR A 152 -7.49 3.73 17.44
C TYR A 152 -7.48 3.30 15.97
N LEU A 153 -6.44 3.70 15.22
CA LEU A 153 -6.35 3.45 13.77
C LEU A 153 -6.03 1.98 13.44
N LEU A 154 -5.21 1.31 14.25
CA LEU A 154 -4.65 -0.02 13.96
C LEU A 154 -5.05 -1.09 14.99
N GLY A 155 -5.69 -0.72 16.11
CA GLY A 155 -6.05 -1.66 17.17
C GLY A 155 -4.83 -2.46 17.65
N SER A 156 -4.97 -3.80 17.69
CA SER A 156 -3.88 -4.67 18.11
C SER A 156 -2.64 -4.66 17.18
N PHE A 157 -2.74 -4.08 15.98
CA PHE A 157 -1.63 -3.94 15.04
C PHE A 157 -0.79 -2.69 15.25
N ALA A 158 -1.18 -1.80 16.18
CA ALA A 158 -0.35 -0.67 16.58
C ALA A 158 1.03 -1.11 17.06
N LYS A 159 1.11 -2.31 17.67
CA LYS A 159 2.38 -3.00 17.96
C LYS A 159 2.75 -3.84 16.75
N ARG A 160 3.82 -3.47 16.05
CA ARG A 160 4.32 -4.20 14.88
C ARG A 160 4.67 -5.64 15.25
N ALA A 161 4.01 -6.59 14.62
CA ALA A 161 4.43 -7.99 14.61
C ALA A 161 5.27 -8.24 13.36
N ARG A 162 6.29 -9.11 13.46
CA ARG A 162 7.13 -9.47 12.32
C ARG A 162 6.27 -10.02 11.18
N GLY A 163 6.50 -9.52 9.97
CA GLY A 163 5.80 -9.93 8.74
C GLY A 163 4.32 -9.57 8.67
N HIS A 164 3.80 -8.74 9.60
CA HIS A 164 2.48 -8.12 9.46
C HIS A 164 2.65 -6.63 9.20
N SER A 165 2.07 -6.14 8.11
CA SER A 165 2.05 -4.73 7.76
C SER A 165 0.64 -4.29 7.39
N LEU A 166 0.20 -3.17 7.96
CA LEU A 166 -1.01 -2.46 7.57
C LEU A 166 -0.58 -1.10 7.02
N LEU A 167 -0.88 -0.84 5.75
CA LEU A 167 -0.63 0.46 5.14
C LEU A 167 -1.83 1.37 5.41
N LEU A 168 -1.61 2.42 6.19
CA LEU A 168 -2.59 3.50 6.35
C LEU A 168 -2.47 4.51 5.21
N HIS A 169 -3.60 4.88 4.64
CA HIS A 169 -3.73 6.01 3.72
C HIS A 169 -5.17 6.52 3.76
N TRP A 170 -5.33 7.84 3.69
CA TRP A 170 -6.55 8.58 3.97
C TRP A 170 -7.12 8.27 5.36
N GLY A 171 -6.25 7.99 6.35
CA GLY A 171 -6.67 7.55 7.68
C GLY A 171 -7.41 6.20 7.75
N PHE A 172 -7.41 5.42 6.67
CA PHE A 172 -7.96 4.06 6.61
C PHE A 172 -6.86 3.05 6.26
N VAL A 173 -7.06 1.79 6.63
CA VAL A 173 -6.20 0.69 6.19
C VAL A 173 -6.52 0.41 4.73
N ARG A 174 -5.54 0.61 3.84
CA ARG A 174 -5.68 0.41 2.39
C ARG A 174 -5.04 -0.88 1.91
N ALA A 175 -3.95 -1.30 2.55
CA ALA A 175 -3.30 -2.57 2.27
C ALA A 175 -3.09 -3.39 3.54
N ILE A 176 -3.36 -4.69 3.43
CA ILE A 176 -3.04 -5.68 4.45
C ILE A 176 -2.00 -6.63 3.85
N GLU A 177 -0.83 -6.73 4.48
CA GLU A 177 0.22 -7.65 4.07
C GLU A 177 0.59 -8.56 5.26
N LEU A 178 0.43 -9.87 5.06
CA LEU A 178 0.76 -10.90 6.05
C LEU A 178 1.68 -11.92 5.38
N ILE A 179 2.98 -11.80 5.58
CA ILE A 179 4.01 -12.53 4.80
C ILE A 179 4.70 -13.64 5.62
N SER A 180 4.40 -13.73 6.92
CA SER A 180 4.98 -14.75 7.79
C SER A 180 4.05 -15.12 8.93
N GLY A 181 4.20 -16.33 9.47
CA GLY A 181 3.49 -16.76 10.67
C GLY A 181 2.03 -17.12 10.41
N ARG A 182 1.15 -16.77 11.36
CA ARG A 182 -0.29 -17.07 11.27
C ARG A 182 -1.00 -16.01 10.42
N LEU A 183 -1.74 -16.43 9.42
CA LEU A 183 -2.47 -15.59 8.47
C LEU A 183 -3.92 -15.37 8.91
N ALA A 184 -4.68 -16.44 9.14
CA ALA A 184 -6.14 -16.36 9.24
C ALA A 184 -6.62 -15.47 10.39
N ARG A 185 -6.09 -15.69 11.60
CA ARG A 185 -6.52 -14.94 12.79
C ARG A 185 -6.11 -13.47 12.72
N PRO A 186 -4.86 -13.10 12.36
CA PRO A 186 -4.52 -11.69 12.13
C PRO A 186 -5.34 -11.06 11.02
N LEU A 187 -5.55 -11.73 9.89
CA LEU A 187 -6.37 -11.20 8.80
C LEU A 187 -7.80 -10.89 9.25
N ALA A 188 -8.42 -11.81 9.98
CA ALA A 188 -9.77 -11.61 10.51
C ALA A 188 -9.84 -10.41 11.48
N LYS A 189 -8.82 -10.23 12.32
CA LYS A 189 -8.71 -9.06 13.20
C LYS A 189 -8.50 -7.77 12.41
N ALA A 190 -7.63 -7.78 11.41
CA ALA A 190 -7.33 -6.61 10.59
C ALA A 190 -8.59 -6.16 9.82
N LEU A 191 -9.31 -7.09 9.19
CA LEU A 191 -10.56 -6.80 8.48
C LEU A 191 -11.72 -6.42 9.41
N ALA A 192 -11.63 -6.71 10.70
CA ALA A 192 -12.61 -6.27 11.71
C ALA A 192 -12.33 -4.86 12.25
N LEU A 193 -11.18 -4.26 11.94
CA LEU A 193 -10.89 -2.90 12.35
C LEU A 193 -11.86 -1.93 11.66
N PRO A 194 -12.39 -0.91 12.36
CA PRO A 194 -13.20 0.13 11.75
C PRO A 194 -12.50 0.79 10.55
N GLY A 195 -11.18 1.00 10.65
CA GLY A 195 -10.35 1.57 9.59
C GLY A 195 -10.19 0.71 8.33
N SER A 196 -10.59 -0.57 8.34
CA SER A 196 -10.34 -1.50 7.22
C SER A 196 -11.49 -1.64 6.21
N ARG A 197 -12.56 -0.86 6.34
CA ARG A 197 -13.70 -0.92 5.41
C ARG A 197 -13.36 -0.53 3.96
N PHE A 198 -12.24 0.16 3.76
CA PHE A 198 -11.75 0.59 2.46
C PHE A 198 -10.46 -0.12 2.02
N VAL A 199 -10.21 -1.33 2.50
CA VAL A 199 -9.06 -2.14 2.06
C VAL A 199 -9.17 -2.42 0.56
N THR A 200 -8.17 -1.95 -0.20
CA THR A 200 -8.08 -2.18 -1.65
C THR A 200 -7.06 -3.24 -2.04
N ARG A 201 -6.14 -3.59 -1.13
CA ARG A 201 -5.11 -4.62 -1.35
C ARG A 201 -5.01 -5.59 -0.19
N ILE A 202 -5.00 -6.88 -0.50
CA ILE A 202 -4.65 -7.94 0.44
C ILE A 202 -3.55 -8.80 -0.19
N HIS A 203 -2.47 -8.98 0.56
CA HIS A 203 -1.37 -9.88 0.24
C HIS A 203 -1.16 -10.83 1.42
N ILE A 204 -1.37 -12.13 1.19
CA ILE A 204 -1.07 -13.17 2.15
C ILE A 204 -0.01 -14.10 1.57
N ASP A 205 1.03 -14.38 2.35
CA ASP A 205 2.09 -15.32 1.98
C ASP A 205 2.39 -16.22 3.19
N ALA A 206 2.12 -17.52 3.02
CA ALA A 206 2.22 -18.51 4.08
C ALA A 206 3.65 -19.04 4.21
N GLU A 207 4.38 -18.65 5.26
CA GLU A 207 5.72 -19.17 5.51
C GLU A 207 5.65 -20.57 6.13
N GLY A 208 6.16 -21.56 5.38
CA GLY A 208 6.26 -22.96 5.76
C GLY A 208 7.61 -23.31 6.40
N ASP A 209 7.57 -24.28 7.32
CA ASP A 209 8.71 -25.12 7.69
C ASP A 209 8.30 -26.54 7.29
N ASP A 210 9.22 -27.32 6.73
CA ASP A 210 8.98 -28.69 6.23
C ASP A 210 8.21 -29.55 7.25
N ALA A 211 8.48 -29.35 8.55
CA ALA A 211 7.84 -30.10 9.63
C ALA A 211 6.35 -29.75 9.87
N LYS A 212 5.81 -28.68 9.27
CA LYS A 212 4.47 -28.11 9.56
C LYS A 212 3.63 -27.81 8.33
N HIS A 213 3.97 -28.40 7.18
CA HIS A 213 3.34 -28.10 5.89
C HIS A 213 1.80 -28.13 5.93
N ASP A 214 1.18 -29.15 6.54
CA ASP A 214 -0.28 -29.28 6.64
C ASP A 214 -0.93 -28.18 7.50
N ALA A 215 -0.28 -27.80 8.60
CA ALA A 215 -0.79 -26.76 9.49
C ALA A 215 -0.74 -25.38 8.82
N VAL A 216 0.26 -25.14 7.98
CA VAL A 216 0.42 -23.91 7.19
C VAL A 216 -0.58 -23.87 6.04
N ALA A 217 -0.75 -24.98 5.32
CA ALA A 217 -1.76 -25.12 4.27
C ALA A 217 -3.17 -24.85 4.81
N LYS A 218 -3.49 -25.42 5.98
CA LYS A 218 -4.77 -25.17 6.67
C LYS A 218 -4.94 -23.69 7.05
N ASP A 219 -3.90 -23.05 7.58
CA ASP A 219 -3.96 -21.65 8.01
C ASP A 219 -4.13 -20.69 6.81
N LEU A 220 -3.52 -21.02 5.65
CA LEU A 220 -3.74 -20.33 4.38
C LEU A 220 -5.17 -20.51 3.87
N ALA A 221 -5.70 -21.73 3.90
CA ALA A 221 -7.09 -22.01 3.53
C ALA A 221 -8.09 -21.25 4.44
N ASP A 222 -7.83 -21.24 5.75
CA ASP A 222 -8.63 -20.48 6.72
C ASP A 222 -8.54 -18.96 6.42
N ALA A 223 -7.39 -18.44 5.99
CA ALA A 223 -7.24 -17.03 5.59
C ALA A 223 -8.04 -16.70 4.32
N ILE A 224 -8.04 -17.59 3.32
CA ILE A 224 -8.85 -17.45 2.11
C ILE A 224 -10.34 -17.46 2.45
N MET A 225 -10.76 -18.33 3.38
CA MET A 225 -12.13 -18.35 3.90
C MET A 225 -12.51 -17.03 4.57
N VAL A 226 -11.60 -16.42 5.34
CA VAL A 226 -11.81 -15.09 5.93
C VAL A 226 -12.03 -14.03 4.86
N ILE A 227 -11.23 -14.02 3.78
CA ILE A 227 -11.41 -13.08 2.66
C ILE A 227 -12.77 -13.30 1.98
N GLY A 228 -13.11 -14.55 1.67
CA GLY A 228 -14.39 -14.89 1.06
C GLY A 228 -15.60 -14.50 1.92
N THR A 229 -15.51 -14.71 3.24
CA THR A 229 -16.58 -14.38 4.20
C THR A 229 -16.73 -12.87 4.40
N LYS A 230 -15.62 -12.13 4.46
CA LYS A 230 -15.64 -10.68 4.70
C LYS A 230 -15.89 -9.88 3.43
N SER A 231 -15.41 -10.38 2.30
CA SER A 231 -15.68 -9.85 0.96
C SER A 231 -15.59 -8.32 0.87
N PRO A 232 -14.44 -7.69 1.17
CA PRO A 232 -14.36 -6.23 1.25
C PRO A 232 -14.79 -5.59 -0.09
N PRO A 233 -15.80 -4.70 -0.12
CA PRO A 233 -16.37 -4.17 -1.36
C PRO A 233 -15.38 -3.32 -2.17
N THR A 234 -14.36 -2.81 -1.48
CA THR A 234 -13.27 -2.00 -2.03
C THR A 234 -12.06 -2.82 -2.48
N LEU A 235 -12.01 -4.13 -2.25
CA LEU A 235 -10.86 -4.95 -2.64
C LEU A 235 -10.67 -4.93 -4.18
N ARG A 236 -9.46 -4.56 -4.63
CA ARG A 236 -9.07 -4.51 -6.05
C ARG A 236 -7.88 -5.41 -6.36
N HIS A 237 -7.01 -5.65 -5.38
CA HIS A 237 -5.79 -6.43 -5.53
C HIS A 237 -5.75 -7.55 -4.50
N LEU A 238 -5.69 -8.80 -4.97
CA LEU A 238 -5.52 -9.97 -4.12
C LEU A 238 -4.32 -10.78 -4.60
N VAL A 239 -3.38 -10.98 -3.69
CA VAL A 239 -2.19 -11.80 -3.91
C VAL A 239 -2.13 -12.89 -2.85
N ILE A 240 -1.96 -14.12 -3.29
CA ILE A 240 -1.85 -15.32 -2.46
C ILE A 240 -0.53 -16.01 -2.81
N GLY A 241 0.32 -16.20 -1.81
CA GLY A 241 1.61 -16.86 -1.91
C GLY A 241 1.86 -17.79 -0.73
N GLY A 242 3.06 -18.37 -0.70
CA GLY A 242 3.53 -19.17 0.43
C GLY A 242 4.36 -20.37 0.03
N ASP A 243 4.97 -20.99 1.03
CA ASP A 243 5.69 -22.25 0.93
C ASP A 243 4.81 -23.40 1.42
N THR A 244 3.69 -23.60 0.73
CA THR A 244 2.67 -24.57 1.15
C THR A 244 1.82 -25.09 -0.01
N LYS A 245 0.97 -26.07 0.27
CA LYS A 245 -0.03 -26.57 -0.67
C LYS A 245 -1.28 -25.70 -0.63
N LEU A 246 -1.69 -25.20 -1.80
CA LEU A 246 -2.97 -24.54 -1.99
C LEU A 246 -3.97 -25.50 -2.62
N GLU A 247 -5.01 -25.87 -1.88
CA GLU A 247 -5.96 -26.90 -2.31
C GLU A 247 -7.21 -26.35 -3.01
N SER A 248 -7.76 -25.22 -2.57
CA SER A 248 -8.96 -24.63 -3.15
C SER A 248 -8.98 -23.10 -3.02
N LEU A 249 -9.71 -22.47 -3.94
CA LEU A 249 -10.06 -21.04 -3.96
C LEU A 249 -11.58 -20.83 -3.96
N ASP A 250 -12.38 -21.88 -3.72
CA ASP A 250 -13.85 -21.81 -3.75
C ASP A 250 -14.46 -20.65 -2.94
N PRO A 251 -13.94 -20.26 -1.75
CA PRO A 251 -14.50 -19.14 -1.00
C PRO A 251 -14.46 -17.80 -1.73
N LEU A 252 -13.66 -17.65 -2.79
CA LEU A 252 -13.50 -16.39 -3.53
C LEU A 252 -14.44 -16.25 -4.74
N VAL A 253 -15.07 -17.34 -5.19
CA VAL A 253 -15.69 -17.43 -6.53
C VAL A 253 -16.72 -16.35 -6.79
N ALA A 254 -17.58 -16.02 -5.82
CA ALA A 254 -18.67 -15.05 -6.00
C ALA A 254 -18.47 -13.73 -5.24
N CYS A 255 -17.38 -13.59 -4.49
CA CYS A 255 -17.26 -12.54 -3.49
C CYS A 255 -16.52 -11.29 -3.99
N LEU A 256 -15.73 -11.40 -5.08
CA LEU A 256 -14.82 -10.32 -5.49
C LEU A 256 -15.10 -9.77 -6.90
N PRO A 257 -16.32 -9.28 -7.20
CA PRO A 257 -16.66 -8.81 -8.55
C PRO A 257 -15.89 -7.55 -8.98
N GLN A 258 -15.27 -6.86 -8.03
CA GLN A 258 -14.51 -5.63 -8.27
C GLN A 258 -13.00 -5.85 -8.43
N LEU A 259 -12.54 -7.11 -8.39
CA LEU A 259 -11.13 -7.45 -8.44
C LEU A 259 -10.53 -7.03 -9.79
N ARG A 260 -9.40 -6.31 -9.73
CA ARG A 260 -8.61 -5.87 -10.90
C ARG A 260 -7.32 -6.64 -11.04
N THR A 261 -6.70 -7.03 -9.93
CA THR A 261 -5.48 -7.85 -9.93
C THR A 261 -5.68 -9.08 -9.08
N PHE A 262 -5.39 -10.24 -9.66
CA PHE A 262 -5.30 -11.51 -8.95
C PHE A 262 -3.94 -12.16 -9.20
N GLY A 263 -3.29 -12.62 -8.13
CA GLY A 263 -2.01 -13.28 -8.21
C GLY A 263 -1.95 -14.53 -7.34
N LEU A 264 -1.53 -15.66 -7.94
CA LEU A 264 -0.91 -16.77 -7.22
C LEU A 264 0.59 -16.66 -7.48
N ILE A 265 1.34 -16.11 -6.53
CA ILE A 265 2.77 -15.81 -6.73
C ILE A 265 3.57 -16.26 -5.52
N ASN A 266 4.81 -16.65 -5.74
CA ASN A 266 5.76 -16.90 -4.68
C ASN A 266 6.54 -15.62 -4.36
N VAL A 267 6.70 -15.36 -3.07
CA VAL A 267 7.58 -14.31 -2.56
C VAL A 267 8.79 -14.99 -1.93
N GLN A 268 9.99 -14.43 -2.12
CA GLN A 268 11.23 -14.90 -1.48
C GLN A 268 11.60 -16.37 -1.80
N ASP A 269 11.53 -16.78 -3.07
CA ASP A 269 11.94 -18.14 -3.52
C ASP A 269 11.17 -19.32 -2.89
N ARG A 270 10.04 -19.04 -2.24
CA ARG A 270 9.12 -20.05 -1.67
C ARG A 270 8.43 -20.84 -2.79
N GLN A 271 7.88 -22.01 -2.48
CA GLN A 271 7.16 -22.83 -3.47
C GLN A 271 5.70 -23.08 -3.09
N LEU A 272 4.80 -22.27 -3.62
CA LEU A 272 3.36 -22.52 -3.56
C LEU A 272 3.00 -23.68 -4.50
N SER A 273 2.65 -24.81 -3.90
CA SER A 273 2.18 -25.98 -4.62
C SER A 273 0.69 -25.86 -4.92
N VAL A 274 0.35 -25.43 -6.13
CA VAL A 274 -1.04 -25.17 -6.53
C VAL A 274 -1.70 -26.45 -7.03
N SER A 275 -2.81 -26.85 -6.40
CA SER A 275 -3.61 -27.98 -6.86
C SER A 275 -4.43 -27.63 -8.11
N PRO A 276 -4.73 -28.60 -9.01
CA PRO A 276 -5.66 -28.39 -10.12
C PRO A 276 -7.05 -27.89 -9.68
N ALA A 277 -7.48 -28.26 -8.48
CA ALA A 277 -8.77 -27.83 -7.94
C ALA A 277 -8.83 -26.31 -7.68
N CYS A 278 -7.70 -25.62 -7.59
CA CYS A 278 -7.67 -24.15 -7.48
C CYS A 278 -8.05 -23.45 -8.78
N LEU A 279 -7.84 -24.08 -9.93
CA LEU A 279 -8.12 -23.46 -11.23
C LEU A 279 -9.63 -23.44 -11.54
N GLY A 280 -10.39 -24.42 -11.07
CA GLY A 280 -11.85 -24.47 -11.23
C GLY A 280 -12.57 -23.21 -10.71
N PRO A 281 -12.32 -22.77 -9.47
CA PRO A 281 -12.76 -21.48 -8.94
C PRO A 281 -12.41 -20.30 -9.84
N LEU A 282 -11.16 -20.21 -10.33
CA LEU A 282 -10.74 -19.11 -11.20
C LEU A 282 -11.59 -19.08 -12.46
N VAL A 283 -11.83 -20.23 -13.08
CA VAL A 283 -12.66 -20.37 -14.30
C VAL A 283 -14.10 -19.90 -14.07
N ARG A 284 -14.69 -20.21 -12.91
CA ARG A 284 -16.08 -19.86 -12.58
C ARG A 284 -16.28 -18.46 -12.02
N SER A 285 -15.21 -17.77 -11.61
CA SER A 285 -15.30 -16.49 -10.93
C SER A 285 -15.69 -15.36 -11.90
N PRO A 286 -16.78 -14.59 -11.63
CA PRO A 286 -17.19 -13.48 -12.47
C PRO A 286 -16.36 -12.25 -12.07
N TRP A 287 -15.22 -12.08 -12.72
CA TRP A 287 -14.31 -10.93 -12.50
C TRP A 287 -14.30 -10.00 -13.72
N PRO A 288 -15.41 -9.29 -13.99
CA PRO A 288 -15.55 -8.47 -15.20
C PRO A 288 -14.57 -7.29 -15.25
N ARG A 289 -13.95 -6.94 -14.12
CA ARG A 289 -12.97 -5.86 -13.96
C ARG A 289 -11.53 -6.36 -13.85
N LEU A 290 -11.27 -7.66 -14.00
CA LEU A 290 -9.92 -8.19 -13.91
C LEU A 290 -9.06 -7.64 -15.06
N GLU A 291 -7.96 -6.98 -14.70
CA GLU A 291 -6.99 -6.38 -15.61
C GLU A 291 -5.68 -7.17 -15.66
N THR A 292 -5.27 -7.74 -14.52
CA THR A 292 -4.02 -8.47 -14.36
C THR A 292 -4.26 -9.83 -13.69
N LEU A 293 -3.72 -10.87 -14.30
CA LEU A 293 -3.71 -12.22 -13.76
C LEU A 293 -2.30 -12.80 -13.78
N SER A 294 -1.79 -13.16 -12.60
CA SER A 294 -0.47 -13.78 -12.43
C SER A 294 -0.62 -15.17 -11.83
N LEU A 295 -0.04 -16.18 -12.47
CA LEU A 295 -0.11 -17.58 -12.05
C LEU A 295 1.28 -18.21 -12.00
N GLU A 296 1.69 -18.59 -10.79
CA GLU A 296 2.87 -19.40 -10.55
C GLU A 296 2.49 -20.86 -10.29
N LEU A 297 2.96 -21.73 -11.18
CA LEU A 297 2.59 -23.14 -11.29
C LEU A 297 3.85 -24.01 -11.46
N LEU A 298 4.92 -23.66 -10.75
CA LEU A 298 6.19 -24.40 -10.75
C LEU A 298 6.10 -25.66 -9.88
N ALA A 299 5.37 -25.59 -8.77
CA ALA A 299 5.14 -26.69 -7.85
C ALA A 299 3.69 -27.17 -7.92
N GLY A 300 3.47 -28.43 -7.55
CA GLY A 300 2.15 -29.07 -7.53
C GLY A 300 1.89 -30.00 -8.71
N SER A 301 0.60 -30.29 -8.95
CA SER A 301 0.14 -31.25 -9.96
C SER A 301 -0.64 -30.60 -11.10
N CYS A 302 -0.58 -29.27 -11.20
CA CYS A 302 -1.11 -28.54 -12.34
C CYS A 302 -0.44 -29.01 -13.64
N LYS A 303 -1.22 -29.00 -14.73
CA LYS A 303 -0.83 -29.38 -16.09
C LYS A 303 -1.47 -28.39 -17.04
N LEU A 304 -0.97 -28.30 -18.27
CA LEU A 304 -1.54 -27.41 -19.28
C LEU A 304 -3.05 -27.63 -19.49
N ASP A 305 -3.51 -28.89 -19.52
CA ASP A 305 -4.94 -29.22 -19.69
C ASP A 305 -5.83 -28.60 -18.59
N HIS A 306 -5.30 -28.42 -17.37
CA HIS A 306 -6.04 -27.79 -16.29
C HIS A 306 -6.19 -26.27 -16.48
N LEU A 307 -5.30 -25.63 -17.26
CA LEU A 307 -5.38 -24.20 -17.60
C LEU A 307 -6.26 -23.92 -18.82
N MET A 308 -6.48 -24.90 -19.69
CA MET A 308 -7.26 -24.70 -20.92
C MET A 308 -8.64 -24.07 -20.67
N PRO A 309 -9.43 -24.47 -19.66
CA PRO A 309 -10.72 -23.83 -19.39
C PRO A 309 -10.61 -22.34 -19.05
N LEU A 310 -9.50 -21.92 -18.44
CA LEU A 310 -9.24 -20.51 -18.12
C LEU A 310 -8.86 -19.74 -19.39
N LEU A 311 -8.04 -20.34 -20.25
CA LEU A 311 -7.59 -19.71 -21.49
C LEU A 311 -8.73 -19.54 -22.51
N ILE A 312 -9.74 -20.41 -22.55
CA ILE A 312 -10.86 -20.28 -23.50
C ILE A 312 -11.96 -19.31 -23.05
N ARG A 313 -11.78 -18.63 -21.91
CA ARG A 313 -12.76 -17.65 -21.42
C ARG A 313 -12.88 -16.46 -22.35
N SER A 314 -14.10 -15.92 -22.42
CA SER A 314 -14.45 -14.72 -23.19
C SER A 314 -15.11 -13.64 -22.32
N ASP A 315 -15.34 -13.93 -21.04
CA ASP A 315 -16.01 -13.08 -20.05
C ASP A 315 -15.02 -12.24 -19.20
N LEU A 316 -13.79 -12.08 -19.66
CA LEU A 316 -12.74 -11.27 -19.03
C LEU A 316 -12.38 -10.04 -19.90
N PRO A 317 -13.33 -9.12 -20.18
CA PRO A 317 -13.17 -8.08 -21.20
C PRO A 317 -12.11 -7.01 -20.87
N LYS A 318 -11.63 -6.96 -19.63
CA LYS A 318 -10.62 -5.99 -19.16
C LYS A 318 -9.24 -6.59 -18.97
N LEU A 319 -9.07 -7.90 -19.16
CA LEU A 319 -7.81 -8.59 -18.90
C LEU A 319 -6.79 -8.22 -19.98
N VAL A 320 -5.80 -7.42 -19.61
CA VAL A 320 -4.76 -6.91 -20.52
C VAL A 320 -3.37 -7.43 -20.16
N GLU A 321 -3.21 -8.01 -18.96
CA GLU A 321 -1.93 -8.53 -18.49
C GLU A 321 -2.04 -9.97 -18.00
N LEU A 322 -1.18 -10.83 -18.56
CA LEU A 322 -1.00 -12.22 -18.16
C LEU A 322 0.46 -12.47 -17.78
N SER A 323 0.67 -13.05 -16.61
CA SER A 323 1.99 -13.53 -16.19
C SER A 323 1.91 -15.00 -15.79
N PHE A 324 2.79 -15.81 -16.36
CA PHE A 324 2.90 -17.23 -16.05
C PHE A 324 4.32 -17.57 -15.62
N ARG A 325 4.45 -18.18 -14.46
CA ARG A 325 5.69 -18.82 -14.01
C ARG A 325 5.46 -20.32 -13.97
N THR A 326 5.94 -21.05 -14.98
CA THR A 326 5.54 -22.44 -15.23
C THR A 326 6.65 -23.25 -15.94
N THR A 327 6.41 -24.54 -16.14
CA THR A 327 7.28 -25.44 -16.92
C THR A 327 6.70 -25.78 -18.31
N PHE A 328 5.54 -25.22 -18.68
CA PHE A 328 4.79 -25.54 -19.91
C PHE A 328 5.12 -24.64 -21.11
N ASP A 329 6.27 -23.99 -21.14
CA ASP A 329 6.62 -22.82 -21.96
C ASP A 329 6.02 -22.78 -23.38
N ASP A 330 6.51 -23.60 -24.32
CA ASP A 330 6.13 -23.53 -25.73
C ASP A 330 4.67 -24.01 -25.96
N SER A 331 4.24 -24.98 -25.18
CA SER A 331 2.88 -25.54 -25.27
C SER A 331 1.84 -24.57 -24.72
N LEU A 332 2.18 -23.83 -23.66
CA LEU A 332 1.36 -22.74 -23.14
C LEU A 332 1.29 -21.57 -24.12
N ALA A 333 2.40 -21.19 -24.75
CA ALA A 333 2.40 -20.17 -25.79
C ALA A 333 1.48 -20.53 -26.97
N LYS A 334 1.50 -21.80 -27.44
CA LYS A 334 0.58 -22.31 -28.47
C LYS A 334 -0.88 -22.26 -28.02
N ALA A 335 -1.15 -22.69 -26.79
CA ALA A 335 -2.49 -22.66 -26.19
C ALA A 335 -3.02 -21.23 -26.08
N LEU A 336 -2.18 -20.29 -25.64
CA LEU A 336 -2.53 -18.87 -25.53
C LEU A 336 -2.75 -18.24 -26.91
N ALA A 337 -1.92 -18.51 -27.91
CA ALA A 337 -2.12 -18.01 -29.28
C ALA A 337 -3.47 -18.47 -29.89
N SER A 338 -3.95 -19.64 -29.47
CA SER A 338 -5.25 -20.20 -29.86
C SER A 338 -6.42 -19.68 -29.02
N SER A 339 -6.14 -19.00 -27.90
CA SER A 339 -7.14 -18.48 -26.97
C SER A 339 -7.80 -17.20 -27.48
N PRO A 340 -9.08 -16.95 -27.14
CA PRO A 340 -9.73 -15.66 -27.34
C PRO A 340 -9.03 -14.49 -26.64
N LEU A 341 -8.31 -14.76 -25.54
CA LEU A 341 -7.63 -13.73 -24.74
C LEU A 341 -6.45 -13.10 -25.49
N ALA A 342 -5.78 -13.82 -26.40
CA ALA A 342 -4.59 -13.32 -27.11
C ALA A 342 -4.82 -11.97 -27.81
N ALA A 343 -6.03 -11.76 -28.35
CA ALA A 343 -6.38 -10.55 -29.09
C ALA A 343 -6.39 -9.27 -28.22
N GLN A 344 -6.54 -9.41 -26.90
CA GLN A 344 -6.65 -8.28 -25.97
C GLN A 344 -5.44 -8.10 -25.06
N ILE A 345 -4.52 -9.08 -24.98
CA ILE A 345 -3.34 -8.96 -24.12
C ILE A 345 -2.39 -7.89 -24.63
N GLU A 346 -2.01 -7.00 -23.72
CA GLU A 346 -1.06 -5.91 -23.94
C GLU A 346 0.29 -6.18 -23.27
N ARG A 347 0.29 -6.93 -22.16
CA ARG A 347 1.48 -7.32 -21.40
C ARG A 347 1.46 -8.82 -21.16
N LEU A 348 2.49 -9.52 -21.62
CA LEU A 348 2.61 -10.97 -21.46
C LEU A 348 3.97 -11.30 -20.87
N THR A 349 3.98 -12.08 -19.78
CA THR A 349 5.22 -12.56 -19.16
C THR A 349 5.22 -14.07 -19.09
N PHE A 350 6.30 -14.67 -19.58
CA PHE A 350 6.65 -16.07 -19.35
C PHE A 350 7.91 -16.12 -18.51
N GLU A 351 7.84 -16.78 -17.36
CA GLU A 351 8.97 -17.00 -16.50
C GLU A 351 9.19 -18.51 -16.34
N ALA A 352 10.38 -18.98 -16.72
CA ALA A 352 10.83 -20.32 -16.38
C ALA A 352 11.21 -20.35 -14.89
N PRO A 353 11.17 -21.53 -14.26
CA PRO A 353 11.83 -21.70 -12.96
C PRO A 353 13.31 -21.26 -13.08
N GLY A 354 13.67 -20.19 -12.38
CA GLY A 354 15.03 -19.67 -12.30
C GLY A 354 15.71 -20.13 -11.02
N GLY A 355 17.03 -20.37 -11.09
CA GLY A 355 17.88 -20.71 -9.93
C GLY A 355 18.56 -22.07 -10.05
N GLU A 356 19.72 -22.21 -9.39
CA GLU A 356 20.57 -23.42 -9.41
C GLU A 356 19.85 -24.70 -8.93
N HIS A 357 18.70 -24.56 -8.25
CA HIS A 357 17.99 -25.65 -7.60
C HIS A 357 16.75 -26.14 -8.33
N THR A 358 16.41 -25.58 -9.50
CA THR A 358 15.22 -25.99 -10.24
C THR A 358 15.57 -26.86 -11.44
N THR A 359 14.84 -27.97 -11.61
CA THR A 359 15.05 -28.96 -12.69
C THR A 359 14.32 -28.60 -13.99
N GLY A 360 13.73 -27.41 -14.07
CA GLY A 360 12.97 -26.99 -15.24
C GLY A 360 13.86 -26.63 -16.43
N ARG A 361 13.35 -26.90 -17.63
CA ARG A 361 13.99 -26.41 -18.86
C ARG A 361 13.80 -24.88 -18.90
N PRO A 362 14.86 -24.09 -19.07
CA PRO A 362 14.72 -22.65 -19.23
C PRO A 362 14.02 -22.31 -20.54
N ILE A 363 13.37 -21.14 -20.60
CA ILE A 363 12.74 -20.64 -21.82
C ILE A 363 13.80 -20.52 -22.91
N GLY A 364 13.58 -21.23 -24.03
CA GLY A 364 14.48 -21.25 -25.18
C GLY A 364 13.80 -20.84 -26.48
N ASP A 365 14.57 -20.89 -27.57
CA ASP A 365 14.18 -20.38 -28.90
C ASP A 365 12.86 -20.95 -29.44
N ALA A 366 12.45 -22.14 -28.99
CA ALA A 366 11.18 -22.74 -29.37
C ALA A 366 9.96 -21.89 -28.95
N LEU A 367 9.98 -21.28 -27.75
CA LEU A 367 8.90 -20.39 -27.31
C LEU A 367 8.88 -19.12 -28.17
N ALA A 368 10.06 -18.54 -28.46
CA ALA A 368 10.15 -17.36 -29.31
C ALA A 368 9.61 -17.64 -30.72
N ALA A 369 10.00 -18.78 -31.31
CA ALA A 369 9.50 -19.21 -32.63
C ALA A 369 7.97 -19.36 -32.66
N VAL A 370 7.36 -19.90 -31.60
CA VAL A 370 5.90 -20.00 -31.47
C VAL A 370 5.26 -18.62 -31.43
N LEU A 371 5.75 -17.71 -30.59
CA LEU A 371 5.19 -16.36 -30.48
C LEU A 371 5.30 -15.62 -31.81
N VAL A 372 6.48 -15.62 -32.43
CA VAL A 372 6.72 -14.98 -33.74
C VAL A 372 5.79 -15.56 -34.81
N GLY A 373 5.66 -16.90 -34.87
CA GLY A 373 4.78 -17.59 -35.81
C GLY A 373 3.29 -17.27 -35.63
N HIS A 374 2.90 -16.76 -34.47
CA HIS A 374 1.53 -16.38 -34.13
C HIS A 374 1.39 -14.88 -33.81
N ARG A 375 2.27 -14.03 -34.34
CA ARG A 375 2.25 -12.58 -34.09
C ARG A 375 0.89 -11.93 -34.35
N ASP A 376 0.19 -12.39 -35.38
CA ASP A 376 -1.13 -11.93 -35.81
C ASP A 376 -2.21 -12.13 -34.73
N ARG A 377 -2.03 -13.11 -33.84
CA ARG A 377 -2.94 -13.41 -32.73
C ARG A 377 -2.82 -12.43 -31.57
N PHE A 378 -1.72 -11.67 -31.51
CA PHE A 378 -1.41 -10.71 -30.44
C PHE A 378 -1.34 -9.26 -30.96
N PRO A 379 -2.40 -8.71 -31.56
CA PRO A 379 -2.38 -7.40 -32.20
C PRO A 379 -2.10 -6.25 -31.23
N LYS A 380 -2.42 -6.40 -29.94
CA LYS A 380 -2.24 -5.36 -28.90
C LYS A 380 -1.01 -5.55 -28.02
N LEU A 381 -0.29 -6.65 -28.18
CA LEU A 381 0.87 -6.96 -27.34
C LEU A 381 1.97 -5.92 -27.59
N ARG A 382 2.34 -5.20 -26.53
CA ARG A 382 3.31 -4.10 -26.52
C ARG A 382 4.47 -4.31 -25.57
N GLU A 383 4.30 -5.25 -24.62
CA GLU A 383 5.34 -5.63 -23.67
C GLU A 383 5.39 -7.14 -23.50
N LEU A 384 6.57 -7.72 -23.73
CA LEU A 384 6.84 -9.15 -23.57
C LEU A 384 7.96 -9.34 -22.55
N GLY A 385 7.63 -9.92 -21.40
CA GLY A 385 8.59 -10.28 -20.36
C GLY A 385 9.03 -11.74 -20.51
N ILE A 386 10.34 -11.96 -20.59
CA ILE A 386 10.91 -13.31 -20.58
C ILE A 386 12.12 -13.33 -19.62
N PRO A 387 11.91 -13.14 -18.30
CA PRO A 387 12.99 -13.27 -17.33
C PRO A 387 13.57 -14.69 -17.32
N HIS A 388 14.82 -14.80 -16.88
CA HIS A 388 15.55 -16.07 -16.73
C HIS A 388 15.53 -17.00 -17.96
N ASN A 389 15.70 -16.42 -19.15
CA ASN A 389 15.68 -17.16 -20.42
C ASN A 389 17.08 -17.62 -20.88
N ARG A 390 17.13 -18.57 -21.81
CA ARG A 390 18.31 -18.97 -22.59
C ARG A 390 18.08 -18.76 -24.09
N LEU A 391 17.48 -17.64 -24.46
CA LEU A 391 17.23 -17.29 -25.85
C LEU A 391 18.53 -16.92 -26.55
N SER A 392 18.68 -17.39 -27.79
CA SER A 392 19.75 -16.91 -28.65
C SER A 392 19.55 -15.41 -28.98
N PRO A 393 20.63 -14.68 -29.31
CA PRO A 393 20.50 -13.29 -29.76
C PRO A 393 19.54 -13.12 -30.96
N ALA A 394 19.49 -14.11 -31.85
CA ALA A 394 18.57 -14.10 -32.98
C ALA A 394 17.10 -14.25 -32.54
N ALA A 395 16.83 -15.15 -31.59
CA ALA A 395 15.50 -15.29 -31.01
C ALA A 395 15.07 -14.01 -30.27
N LEU A 396 15.94 -13.40 -29.48
CA LEU A 396 15.67 -12.11 -28.82
C LEU A 396 15.37 -11.00 -29.83
N ALA A 397 16.17 -10.87 -30.89
CA ALA A 397 15.93 -9.90 -31.95
C ALA A 397 14.57 -10.11 -32.61
N SER A 398 14.19 -11.37 -32.88
CA SER A 398 12.88 -11.68 -33.47
C SER A 398 11.69 -11.26 -32.60
N LEU A 399 11.86 -11.27 -31.27
CA LEU A 399 10.81 -10.87 -30.32
C LEU A 399 10.62 -9.35 -30.21
N GLN A 400 11.57 -8.53 -30.67
CA GLN A 400 11.45 -7.07 -30.65
C GLN A 400 10.23 -6.57 -31.45
N MET A 401 9.68 -7.39 -32.36
CA MET A 401 8.44 -7.10 -33.08
C MET A 401 7.18 -6.96 -32.19
N PHE A 402 7.27 -7.35 -30.92
CA PHE A 402 6.22 -7.19 -29.91
C PHE A 402 6.36 -5.89 -29.09
N GLY A 403 7.28 -4.99 -29.47
CA GLY A 403 7.55 -3.75 -28.75
C GLY A 403 8.61 -3.94 -27.68
N LYS A 404 8.30 -3.59 -26.42
CA LYS A 404 9.25 -3.65 -25.32
C LYS A 404 9.46 -5.10 -24.87
N VAL A 405 10.65 -5.66 -25.13
CA VAL A 405 11.05 -6.96 -24.60
C VAL A 405 11.85 -6.73 -23.30
N ARG A 406 11.46 -7.37 -22.20
CA ARG A 406 12.21 -7.37 -20.93
C ARG A 406 12.87 -8.73 -20.74
N ASP A 407 14.20 -8.75 -20.64
CA ASP A 407 14.99 -9.94 -20.33
C ASP A 407 15.46 -9.96 -18.87
N ALA A 408 16.15 -11.04 -18.50
CA ALA A 408 16.57 -11.36 -17.12
C ALA A 408 17.46 -10.29 -16.45
N ASP A 409 18.12 -9.43 -17.24
CA ASP A 409 19.04 -8.41 -16.72
C ASP A 409 18.33 -7.10 -16.36
N GLY A 410 17.01 -7.01 -16.58
CA GLY A 410 16.22 -5.82 -16.24
C GLY A 410 16.60 -4.54 -16.99
N GLN A 411 17.60 -4.59 -17.88
CA GLN A 411 17.91 -3.52 -18.79
C GLN A 411 17.00 -3.66 -20.00
N ALA A 412 15.94 -2.84 -20.05
CA ALA A 412 15.38 -2.47 -21.33
C ALA A 412 16.55 -1.95 -22.17
N ARG A 413 16.98 -2.69 -23.20
CA ARG A 413 17.87 -2.16 -24.24
C ARG A 413 17.09 -1.04 -24.93
N TYR A 414 17.23 0.18 -24.41
CA TYR A 414 16.85 1.38 -25.14
C TYR A 414 17.70 1.41 -26.39
N GLU A 415 17.08 1.21 -27.54
CA GLU A 415 17.65 1.62 -28.82
C GLU A 415 18.01 3.10 -28.67
N HIS A 416 19.31 3.40 -28.73
CA HIS A 416 19.76 4.75 -29.03
C HIS A 416 19.15 5.13 -30.38
N SER A 417 18.08 5.92 -30.36
CA SER A 417 17.71 6.76 -31.49
C SER A 417 18.90 7.66 -31.74
N SER A 418 19.70 7.29 -32.73
CA SER A 418 20.84 8.06 -33.19
C SER A 418 20.27 9.22 -34.02
N GLU A 419 20.42 10.44 -33.50
CA GLU A 419 20.63 11.64 -34.33
C GLU A 419 22.10 11.68 -34.77
#